data_AF-A0A1S6J1X2-F1
#
_entry.id   AF-A0A1S6J1X2-F1
#
_cell.length_a   1.000
_cell.length_b   1.000
_cell.length_c   1.000
_cell.angle_alpha   90.00
_cell.angle_beta   90.00
_cell.angle_gamma   90.00
#
_symmetry.space_group_name_H-M   'P 1'
#
loop_
_entity.id
_entity.type
_entity.pdbx_description
1 polymer ?
#
loop_
_entity_poly.entity_id
_entity_poly.type
_entity_poly.pdbx_seq_one_letter_code
_entity_poly.pdbx_strand_id
1 'polypeptide(L)' 'MDTPEDIARAVEEGLEASRRGESYLVCQYPRPSALRTAWISGYYGTATGAGCQSSRYAGPMPGQ' A
#
# COMPACT_ATOMS: atom_id res chain seq x y z
N MET A 1 8.10 -15.19 15.74
CA MET A 1 8.68 -15.26 14.38
C MET A 1 7.71 -14.54 13.47
N ASP A 2 8.21 -13.63 12.64
CA ASP A 2 7.42 -12.89 11.66
C ASP A 2 7.07 -13.86 10.53
N THR A 3 5.85 -14.40 10.53
CA THR A 3 5.43 -15.36 9.51
C THR A 3 4.93 -14.61 8.27
N PRO A 4 5.00 -15.21 7.07
CA PRO A 4 4.38 -14.62 5.89
C PRO A 4 2.89 -14.31 6.07
N GLU A 5 2.19 -15.05 6.93
CA GLU A 5 0.79 -14.79 7.28
C GLU A 5 0.62 -13.51 8.12
N ASP A 6 1.54 -13.22 9.05
CA ASP A 6 1.51 -11.99 9.82
C ASP A 6 1.80 -10.76 8.94
N ILE A 7 2.69 -10.90 7.96
CA ILE A 7 2.95 -9.85 6.96
C ILE A 7 1.70 -9.59 6.13
N ALA A 8 1.04 -10.63 5.62
CA ALA A 8 -0.19 -10.49 4.84
C ALA A 8 -1.30 -9.79 5.65
N ARG A 9 -1.51 -10.23 6.89
CA ARG A 9 -2.48 -9.62 7.80
C ARG A 9 -2.18 -8.15 8.06
N ALA A 10 -0.90 -7.80 8.22
CA ALA A 10 -0.50 -6.41 8.40
C ALA A 10 -0.82 -5.54 7.17
N VAL A 11 -0.62 -6.05 5.94
CA VAL A 11 -1.01 -5.34 4.70
C VAL A 11 -2.52 -5.09 4.67
N GLU A 12 -3.32 -6.12 4.98
CA GLU A 12 -4.79 -6.03 4.98
C GLU A 12 -5.30 -5.00 6.01
N GLU A 13 -4.78 -5.04 7.23
CA GLU A 13 -5.10 -4.07 8.29
C GLU A 13 -4.75 -2.63 7.87
N GLY A 14 -3.64 -2.45 7.16
CA GLY A 14 -3.24 -1.15 6.60
C GLY A 14 -4.21 -0.65 5.55
N LEU A 15 -4.61 -1.54 4.63
CA LEU A 15 -5.59 -1.24 3.59
C LEU A 15 -6.95 -0.86 4.19
N GLU A 16 -7.40 -1.58 5.23
CA GLU A 16 -8.63 -1.26 5.94
C GLU A 16 -8.58 0.11 6.61
N ALA A 17 -7.47 0.44 7.30
CA ALA A 17 -7.28 1.75 7.91
C ALA A 17 -7.34 2.87 6.87
N SER A 18 -6.75 2.66 5.69
CA SER A 18 -6.83 3.61 4.57
C SER A 18 -8.25 3.77 4.05
N ARG A 19 -8.99 2.66 3.88
CA ARG A 19 -10.41 2.68 3.46
C ARG A 19 -11.32 3.38 4.47
N ARG A 20 -10.99 3.30 5.76
CA ARG A 20 -11.71 4.00 6.84
C ARG A 20 -11.31 5.48 6.93
N GLY A 21 -10.27 5.92 6.22
CA GLY A 21 -9.72 7.27 6.31
C GLY A 21 -8.96 7.54 7.61
N GLU A 22 -8.49 6.49 8.29
CA GLU A 22 -7.69 6.63 9.50
C GLU A 22 -6.27 7.10 9.17
N SER A 23 -5.55 7.64 10.16
CA SER A 23 -4.17 8.11 9.96
C SER A 23 -3.17 6.96 10.08
N TYR A 24 -2.05 7.02 9.35
CA TYR A 24 -0.96 6.02 9.44
C TYR A 24 -0.34 5.88 10.85
N LEU A 25 -0.65 6.79 11.76
CA LEU A 25 -0.22 6.78 13.15
C LEU A 25 -0.93 5.71 14.00
N VAL A 26 -2.06 5.16 13.53
CA VAL A 26 -2.76 4.05 14.23
C VAL A 26 -2.04 2.72 14.11
N CYS A 27 -0.97 2.64 13.30
CA CYS A 27 -0.14 1.46 13.14
C CYS A 27 0.47 1.03 14.49
N GLN A 28 -0.03 -0.08 15.04
CA GLN A 28 0.35 -0.62 16.34
C GLN A 28 1.66 -1.43 16.31
N TYR A 29 2.27 -1.61 15.13
CA TYR A 29 3.49 -2.40 14.98
C TYR A 29 4.75 -1.62 15.42
N PRO A 30 5.74 -2.33 16.02
CA PRO A 30 7.00 -1.72 16.44
C PRO A 30 7.74 -1.08 15.27
N ARG A 31 8.48 -0.01 15.56
CA ARG A 31 9.01 0.91 14.55
C ARG A 31 10.03 0.32 13.57
N PRO A 32 10.84 -0.71 13.91
CA PRO A 32 11.68 -1.39 12.93
C PRO A 32 11.21 -2.83 12.63
N SER A 33 9.90 -3.11 12.66
CA SER A 33 9.37 -4.43 12.31
C SER A 33 8.92 -4.48 10.84
N ALA A 34 9.17 -5.61 10.17
CA ALA A 34 8.70 -5.86 8.81
C ALA A 34 7.18 -5.68 8.67
N LEU A 35 6.42 -6.01 9.71
CA LEU A 35 4.97 -5.77 9.82
C LEU A 35 4.58 -4.30 9.66
N ARG A 36 5.38 -3.37 10.17
CA ARG A 36 5.11 -1.94 10.03
C ARG A 36 5.24 -1.50 8.57
N THR A 37 6.26 -1.99 7.88
CA THR A 37 6.45 -1.72 6.43
C THR A 37 5.31 -2.32 5.62
N ALA A 38 4.89 -3.54 5.95
CA ALA A 38 3.77 -4.23 5.32
C ALA A 38 2.46 -3.45 5.49
N TRP A 39 2.15 -3.03 6.72
CA TRP A 39 0.98 -2.22 7.04
C TRP A 39 0.97 -0.88 6.30
N ILE A 40 2.10 -0.16 6.29
CA ILE A 40 2.23 1.11 5.57
C ILE A 40 2.04 0.90 4.05
N SER A 41 2.56 -0.20 3.50
CA SER A 41 2.41 -0.52 2.08
C SER A 41 0.96 -0.81 1.68
N GLY A 42 0.21 -1.50 2.55
CA GLY A 42 -1.24 -1.68 2.38
C GLY A 42 -2.02 -0.38 2.51
N TYR A 43 -1.65 0.46 3.49
CA TYR A 43 -2.28 1.76 3.75
C TYR A 43 -2.18 2.73 2.57
N TYR A 44 -1.00 2.86 1.97
CA TYR A 44 -0.82 3.73 0.80
C TYR A 44 -1.27 3.07 -0.52
N GLY A 45 -1.73 1.81 -0.49
CA GLY A 45 -2.05 1.06 -1.71
C GLY A 45 -0.84 0.82 -2.61
N THR A 46 0.39 0.95 -2.08
CA THR A 46 1.64 0.73 -2.81
C THR A 46 2.04 -0.74 -2.86
N ALA A 47 1.29 -1.61 -2.18
CA ALA A 47 1.31 -3.07 -2.39
C ALA A 47 0.91 -3.35 -3.84
N THR A 48 1.90 -3.29 -4.72
CA THR A 48 1.74 -3.31 -6.16
C THR A 48 1.21 -4.67 -6.60
N GLY A 49 -0.10 -4.72 -6.79
CA GLY A 49 -0.84 -5.82 -7.42
C GLY A 49 -1.78 -5.34 -8.53
N ALA A 50 -1.64 -4.10 -9.00
CA ALA A 50 -2.32 -3.61 -10.19
C ALA A 50 -1.38 -2.69 -10.97
N GLY A 51 -1.04 -3.11 -12.18
CA GLY A 51 -0.18 -2.35 -13.08
C GLY A 51 -0.77 -0.99 -13.41
N CYS A 52 -0.29 0.05 -12.72
CA CYS A 52 -0.08 1.34 -13.35
C CYS A 52 1.28 1.30 -14.05
N GLN A 53 1.38 0.51 -15.13
CA GLN A 53 2.40 0.75 -16.17
C GLN A 53 2.03 2.08 -16.86
N SER A 54 2.31 3.17 -16.15
CA SER A 54 2.15 4.55 -16.57
C SER A 54 3.28 4.92 -17.56
N SER A 55 3.46 4.08 -18.58
CA SER A 55 4.45 4.23 -19.65
C SER A 55 3.86 3.96 -21.02
N ARG A 56 2.56 4.24 -21.21
CA ARG A 56 2.12 4.82 -22.48
C ARG A 56 2.06 6.34 -22.34
N TYR A 57 3.25 6.92 -22.47
CA TYR A 57 3.42 8.16 -23.19
C TYR A 57 2.50 8.19 -24.43
N ALA A 58 1.40 8.93 -24.35
CA ALA A 58 0.66 9.44 -25.51
C ALA A 58 -0.26 10.58 -25.03
N GLY A 59 0.37 11.63 -24.48
CA GLY A 59 -0.24 12.96 -24.47
C GLY A 59 -0.43 13.49 -25.90
N PRO A 60 -1.22 14.55 -26.06
CA PRO A 60 -2.15 14.74 -27.18
C PRO A 60 -1.47 15.31 -28.43
N MET A 61 -1.95 14.94 -29.62
CA MET A 61 -1.81 15.78 -30.81
C MET A 61 -3.19 16.15 -31.38
N PRO A 62 -3.47 17.46 -31.56
CA PRO A 62 -4.76 18.00 -31.94
C PRO A 62 -4.96 18.00 -33.47
N GLY A 63 -6.24 17.94 -33.88
CA GLY A 63 -6.78 18.53 -35.11
C GLY A 63 -6.21 18.08 -36.45
N GLN A 64 -7.04 17.46 -37.29
CA GLN A 64 -7.57 18.05 -38.54
C GLN A 64 -8.81 17.29 -38.98
#